data_AF-A0A951T3F9-F1
#
_entry.id   AF-A0A951T3F9-F1
#
_cell.length_a   1.000
_cell.length_b   1.000
_cell.length_c   1.000
_cell.angle_alpha   90.00
_cell.angle_beta   90.00
_cell.angle_gamma   90.00
#
_symmetry.space_group_name_H-M   'P 1'
#
loop_
_entity.id
_entity.type
_entity.pdbx_description
1 polymer ?
#
loop_
_entity_poly.entity_id
_entity_poly.type
_entity_poly.pdbx_seq_one_letter_code
_entity_poly.pdbx_strand_id
1 'polypeptide(L)'
;MKKTMIAGTIGLMFAMAHGSALAAPPADWGKVEAKEITLLYPGVSPMEWILGDLRIDKVRHGGGRAFKKGDACSDCHADETAEMGRKIVTGEKLEPKPVAGKDGSVPVKVQAAHDGETLYLRFSWKQPAAWAGDKMDDKNPVKVAFMLDAGKVDMAERSGCWASCHADSRTMPEGKDDKKKYIKDGNLSGGVFYDLVQWRSGENKGFDGHVADSRVPEGGSALTSAEGKLDGDTWTVTFARKFAGGEGDVKLEAGKTYGFGFAIHDNHTAGRYHYVSLGYKLGIDAKADVTAAKQ
;
A
#
# COMPACT_ATOMS: atom_id res chain seq x y z
N MET A 1 -79.66 -32.47 4.30
CA MET A 1 -78.49 -32.53 3.40
C MET A 1 -77.45 -31.54 3.90
N LYS A 2 -76.29 -32.05 4.32
CA LYS A 2 -75.18 -31.29 4.90
C LYS A 2 -74.50 -30.45 3.80
N LYS A 3 -74.31 -29.14 4.03
CA LYS A 3 -73.39 -28.31 3.24
C LYS A 3 -72.19 -27.94 4.11
N THR A 4 -71.08 -28.56 3.80
CA THR A 4 -69.74 -28.35 4.35
C THR A 4 -69.22 -27.00 3.88
N MET A 5 -68.89 -26.09 4.79
CA MET A 5 -68.04 -24.93 4.48
C MET A 5 -66.60 -25.29 4.82
N ILE A 6 -65.75 -25.32 3.80
CA ILE A 6 -64.30 -25.46 3.92
C ILE A 6 -63.74 -24.04 4.06
N ALA A 7 -63.24 -23.71 5.25
CA ALA A 7 -62.43 -22.52 5.45
C ALA A 7 -60.99 -22.84 5.04
N GLY A 8 -60.56 -22.34 3.88
CA GLY A 8 -59.17 -22.41 3.44
C GLY A 8 -58.36 -21.29 4.08
N THR A 9 -57.52 -21.62 5.06
CA THR A 9 -56.47 -20.73 5.57
C THR A 9 -55.37 -20.60 4.52
N ILE A 10 -55.30 -19.45 3.84
CA ILE A 10 -54.13 -19.03 3.07
C ILE A 10 -53.07 -18.58 4.07
N GLY A 11 -52.11 -19.45 4.37
CA GLY A 11 -50.90 -19.06 5.08
C GLY A 11 -49.97 -18.33 4.11
N LEU A 12 -49.81 -17.01 4.30
CA LEU A 12 -48.69 -16.28 3.69
C LEU A 12 -47.39 -16.77 4.35
N MET A 13 -46.65 -17.65 3.66
CA MET A 13 -45.24 -17.87 3.96
C MET A 13 -44.45 -16.65 3.49
N PHE A 14 -44.06 -15.80 4.45
CA PHE A 14 -43.05 -14.78 4.25
C PHE A 14 -41.69 -15.50 4.11
N ALA A 15 -41.28 -15.80 2.89
CA ALA A 15 -39.91 -16.23 2.60
C ALA A 15 -39.00 -15.00 2.79
N MET A 16 -38.32 -14.92 3.94
CA MET A 16 -37.19 -14.00 4.09
C MET A 16 -36.07 -14.49 3.18
N ALA A 17 -36.01 -13.93 1.98
CA ALA A 17 -34.80 -13.95 1.16
C ALA A 17 -33.71 -13.24 1.97
N HIS A 18 -32.83 -14.02 2.59
CA HIS A 18 -31.57 -13.53 3.12
C HIS A 18 -30.72 -13.15 1.91
N GLY A 19 -30.94 -11.96 1.36
CA GLY A 19 -30.02 -11.37 0.42
C GLY A 19 -28.70 -11.21 1.15
N SER A 20 -27.68 -11.97 0.73
CA SER A 20 -26.31 -11.72 1.15
C SER A 20 -26.02 -10.25 0.86
N ALA A 21 -25.92 -9.43 1.91
CA ALA A 21 -25.47 -8.05 1.75
C ALA A 21 -24.10 -8.14 1.08
N LEU A 22 -23.99 -7.64 -0.15
CA LEU A 22 -22.71 -7.55 -0.84
C LEU A 22 -21.81 -6.65 0.02
N ALA A 23 -20.60 -7.11 0.33
CA ALA A 23 -19.61 -6.34 1.06
C ALA A 23 -19.46 -4.96 0.40
N ALA A 24 -19.68 -3.88 1.16
CA ALA A 24 -19.66 -2.52 0.66
C ALA A 24 -18.80 -1.64 1.56
N PRO A 25 -18.00 -0.73 0.99
CA PRO A 25 -17.21 0.21 1.79
C PRO A 25 -18.12 1.07 2.68
N PRO A 26 -17.58 1.68 3.75
CA PRO A 26 -18.34 2.58 4.60
C PRO A 26 -19.12 3.63 3.79
N ALA A 27 -20.43 3.73 4.06
CA ALA A 27 -21.30 4.67 3.37
C ALA A 27 -20.90 6.14 3.64
N ASP A 28 -20.34 6.39 4.82
CA ASP A 28 -19.87 7.71 5.25
C ASP A 28 -18.43 7.63 5.78
N TRP A 29 -17.47 7.87 4.90
CA TRP A 29 -16.05 7.98 5.26
C TRP A 29 -15.75 9.18 6.16
N GLY A 30 -16.66 10.14 6.35
CA GLY A 30 -16.46 11.25 7.28
C GLY A 30 -16.38 10.80 8.76
N LYS A 31 -16.90 9.62 9.07
CA LYS A 31 -16.87 9.02 10.43
C LYS A 31 -15.68 8.10 10.67
N VAL A 32 -14.95 7.73 9.63
CA VAL A 32 -13.76 6.89 9.74
C VAL A 32 -12.56 7.79 10.04
N GLU A 33 -11.80 7.47 11.08
CA GLU A 33 -10.60 8.23 11.43
C GLU A 33 -9.63 8.30 10.25
N ALA A 34 -9.03 9.47 10.07
CA ALA A 34 -8.08 9.73 9.01
C ALA A 34 -6.70 10.00 9.56
N LYS A 35 -5.72 9.28 9.02
CA LYS A 35 -4.31 9.52 9.26
C LYS A 35 -3.71 10.20 8.03
N GLU A 36 -3.09 11.36 8.23
CA GLU A 36 -2.24 11.94 7.19
C GLU A 36 -0.85 11.31 7.25
N ILE A 37 -0.38 10.81 6.11
CA ILE A 37 0.93 10.21 5.92
C ILE A 37 1.61 10.92 4.75
N THR A 38 2.76 11.54 5.01
CA THR A 38 3.59 12.11 3.96
C THR A 38 4.42 11.01 3.31
N LEU A 39 4.30 10.87 1.99
CA LEU A 39 5.21 10.04 1.20
C LEU A 39 6.34 10.92 0.66
N LEU A 40 7.54 10.36 0.54
CA LEU A 40 8.69 11.04 -0.08
C LEU A 40 9.10 10.37 -1.39
N TYR A 41 9.70 11.15 -2.28
CA TYR A 41 10.45 10.64 -3.43
C TYR A 41 11.81 10.09 -2.96
N PRO A 42 12.07 8.78 -3.07
CA PRO A 42 13.22 8.16 -2.42
C PRO A 42 14.51 8.27 -3.25
N GLY A 43 14.45 8.60 -4.54
CA GLY A 43 15.62 8.63 -5.41
C GLY A 43 16.34 7.27 -5.45
N VAL A 44 17.64 7.28 -5.18
CA VAL A 44 18.51 6.10 -5.11
C VAL A 44 18.89 5.81 -3.65
N SER A 45 17.93 5.38 -2.83
CA SER A 45 18.13 5.09 -1.40
C SER A 45 17.78 3.65 -1.02
N PRO A 46 18.46 2.63 -1.59
CA PRO A 46 18.12 1.24 -1.30
C PRO A 46 18.52 0.83 0.13
N MET A 47 18.05 -0.32 0.60
CA MET A 47 18.35 -0.82 1.95
C MET A 47 19.84 -0.97 2.20
N GLU A 48 20.63 -1.35 1.20
CA GLU A 48 22.09 -1.44 1.35
C GLU A 48 22.70 -0.08 1.73
N TRP A 49 22.16 1.03 1.22
CA TRP A 49 22.61 2.37 1.60
C TRP A 49 22.08 2.75 2.99
N ILE A 50 20.81 2.47 3.29
CA ILE A 50 20.16 2.75 4.58
C ILE A 50 20.89 2.05 5.74
N LEU A 51 21.30 0.80 5.52
CA LEU A 51 22.04 -0.01 6.49
C LEU A 51 23.53 0.39 6.59
N GLY A 52 23.99 1.28 5.71
CA GLY A 52 25.35 1.80 5.66
C GLY A 52 26.36 0.87 4.97
N ASP A 53 25.88 -0.16 4.26
CA ASP A 53 26.70 -1.15 3.56
C ASP A 53 27.15 -0.62 2.17
N LEU A 54 26.27 0.15 1.50
CA LEU A 54 26.55 0.87 0.25
C LEU A 54 26.91 2.34 0.52
N ARG A 55 27.77 2.91 -0.34
CA ARG A 55 28.06 4.36 -0.40
C ARG A 55 27.52 4.93 -1.69
N ILE A 56 26.90 6.10 -1.61
CA ILE A 56 26.51 6.92 -2.77
C ILE A 56 27.22 8.26 -2.61
N ASP A 57 27.97 8.66 -3.62
CA ASP A 57 28.80 9.89 -3.63
C ASP A 57 29.67 10.05 -2.36
N LYS A 58 30.30 8.96 -1.94
CA LYS A 58 31.13 8.81 -0.71
C LYS A 58 30.39 8.92 0.62
N VAL A 59 29.08 9.19 0.62
CA VAL A 59 28.25 9.31 1.82
C VAL A 59 27.60 7.97 2.17
N ARG A 60 27.62 7.61 3.46
CA ARG A 60 26.82 6.53 4.04
C ARG A 60 25.63 7.12 4.78
N HIS A 61 24.54 6.37 4.85
CA HIS A 61 23.46 6.70 5.75
C HIS A 61 23.94 6.63 7.22
N GLY A 62 23.75 7.71 7.98
CA GLY A 62 24.17 7.79 9.38
C GLY A 62 23.34 6.92 10.32
N GLY A 63 22.09 6.59 9.93
CA GLY A 63 21.14 5.85 10.76
C GLY A 63 21.33 4.33 10.80
N GLY A 64 22.23 3.75 9.98
CA GLY A 64 22.32 2.29 9.83
C GLY A 64 22.57 1.52 11.14
N ARG A 65 23.37 2.09 12.07
CA ARG A 65 23.60 1.46 13.39
C ARG A 65 22.37 1.53 14.29
N ALA A 66 21.67 2.65 14.29
CA ALA A 66 20.45 2.87 15.08
C ALA A 66 19.33 1.94 14.60
N PHE A 67 19.14 1.90 13.28
CA PHE A 67 18.19 1.01 12.63
C PHE A 67 18.44 -0.47 12.97
N LYS A 68 19.71 -0.94 12.86
CA LYS A 68 20.11 -2.31 13.24
C LYS A 68 19.82 -2.63 14.71
N LYS A 69 19.69 -1.62 15.59
CA LYS A 69 19.37 -1.79 17.02
C LYS A 69 17.88 -1.74 17.35
N GLY A 70 17.01 -1.38 16.42
CA GLY A 70 15.56 -1.43 16.62
C GLY A 70 14.80 -0.19 16.18
N ASP A 71 15.48 0.93 15.96
CA ASP A 71 14.83 2.20 15.61
C ASP A 71 14.17 2.11 14.22
N ALA A 72 12.97 2.68 14.09
CA ALA A 72 12.25 2.77 12.83
C ALA A 72 12.67 4.01 12.03
N CYS A 73 12.41 4.00 10.72
CA CYS A 73 12.66 5.17 9.88
C CYS A 73 11.90 6.40 10.39
N SER A 74 10.63 6.21 10.79
CA SER A 74 9.78 7.29 11.30
C SER A 74 10.30 7.93 12.58
N ASP A 75 11.02 7.19 13.43
CA ASP A 75 11.54 7.72 14.70
C ASP A 75 12.55 8.85 14.48
N CYS A 76 13.28 8.83 13.36
CA CYS A 76 14.21 9.88 12.99
C CYS A 76 13.64 10.86 11.95
N HIS A 77 12.83 10.36 11.02
CA HIS A 77 12.55 11.07 9.77
C HIS A 77 11.12 11.60 9.62
N ALA A 78 10.19 11.28 10.53
CA ALA A 78 8.77 11.63 10.37
C ALA A 78 8.57 13.14 10.08
N ASP A 79 9.20 14.01 10.88
CA ASP A 79 9.03 15.47 10.80
C ASP A 79 9.82 16.12 9.64
N GLU A 80 10.76 15.40 9.02
CA GLU A 80 11.56 15.90 7.90
C GLU A 80 11.26 15.20 6.56
N THR A 81 10.22 14.35 6.52
CA THR A 81 9.88 13.54 5.33
C THR A 81 9.77 14.38 4.05
N ALA A 82 9.05 15.51 4.11
CA ALA A 82 8.89 16.42 2.97
C ALA A 82 10.19 17.12 2.57
N GLU A 83 10.97 17.54 3.57
CA GLU A 83 12.27 18.17 3.39
C GLU A 83 13.27 17.24 2.70
N MET A 84 13.34 15.98 3.14
CA MET A 84 14.16 14.95 2.53
C MET A 84 13.77 14.74 1.07
N GLY A 85 12.48 14.54 0.80
CA GLY A 85 11.98 14.36 -0.54
C GLY A 85 12.34 15.53 -1.47
N ARG A 86 12.26 16.78 -0.97
CA ARG A 86 12.67 17.96 -1.73
C ARG A 86 14.16 17.95 -2.08
N LYS A 87 15.03 17.65 -1.11
CA LYS A 87 16.48 17.57 -1.35
C LYS A 87 16.84 16.45 -2.34
N ILE A 88 16.10 15.36 -2.30
CA ILE A 88 16.33 14.24 -3.20
C ILE A 88 15.88 14.58 -4.62
N VAL A 89 14.65 15.08 -4.80
CA VAL A 89 14.12 15.34 -6.15
C VAL A 89 14.90 16.42 -6.91
N THR A 90 15.48 17.39 -6.19
CA THR A 90 16.31 18.46 -6.78
C THR A 90 17.73 18.01 -7.13
N GLY A 91 18.15 16.80 -6.73
CA GLY A 91 19.51 16.32 -6.94
C GLY A 91 20.53 16.82 -5.93
N GLU A 92 20.11 17.50 -4.85
CA GLU A 92 21.04 17.86 -3.78
C GLU A 92 21.63 16.59 -3.13
N LYS A 93 20.83 15.52 -3.05
CA LYS A 93 21.23 14.21 -2.53
C LYS A 93 20.58 13.07 -3.30
N LEU A 94 21.29 11.94 -3.46
CA LEU A 94 20.73 10.63 -3.81
C LEU A 94 19.92 10.54 -5.13
N GLU A 95 19.97 11.55 -5.99
CA GLU A 95 19.33 11.50 -7.31
C GLU A 95 20.32 11.94 -8.40
N PRO A 96 20.92 10.99 -9.14
CA PRO A 96 21.85 11.32 -10.22
C PRO A 96 21.17 11.89 -11.47
N LYS A 97 19.85 11.74 -11.59
CA LYS A 97 19.05 12.28 -12.71
C LYS A 97 17.86 13.05 -12.14
N PRO A 98 18.09 14.29 -11.64
CA PRO A 98 17.05 15.10 -11.00
C PRO A 98 15.85 15.29 -11.89
N VAL A 99 14.69 15.36 -11.24
CA VAL A 99 13.42 15.29 -11.94
C VAL A 99 12.76 16.67 -11.92
N ALA A 100 12.98 17.44 -12.98
CA ALA A 100 12.48 18.81 -13.07
C ALA A 100 10.94 18.88 -12.93
N GLY A 101 10.48 19.70 -11.98
CA GLY A 101 9.06 19.96 -11.74
C GLY A 101 8.31 18.86 -10.99
N LYS A 102 8.97 17.75 -10.59
CA LYS A 102 8.35 16.76 -9.71
C LYS A 102 8.42 17.23 -8.26
N ASP A 103 7.30 17.08 -7.55
CA ASP A 103 7.27 17.34 -6.12
C ASP A 103 8.16 16.34 -5.37
N GLY A 104 8.77 16.78 -4.28
CA GLY A 104 9.62 15.91 -3.45
C GLY A 104 8.81 14.97 -2.55
N SER A 105 7.55 15.31 -2.30
CA SER A 105 6.70 14.61 -1.34
C SER A 105 5.23 14.82 -1.66
N VAL A 106 4.39 13.88 -1.22
CA VAL A 106 2.94 13.99 -1.34
C VAL A 106 2.28 13.63 0.01
N PRO A 107 1.48 14.53 0.61
CA PRO A 107 0.65 14.18 1.75
C PRO A 107 -0.54 13.34 1.28
N VAL A 108 -0.78 12.22 1.96
CA VAL A 108 -1.86 11.29 1.64
C VAL A 108 -2.70 11.07 2.88
N LYS A 109 -4.01 11.30 2.75
CA LYS A 109 -5.00 10.92 3.75
C LYS A 109 -5.31 9.44 3.60
N VAL A 110 -5.11 8.67 4.66
CA VAL A 110 -5.38 7.24 4.74
C VAL A 110 -6.50 6.99 5.75
N GLN A 111 -7.49 6.21 5.36
CA GLN A 111 -8.61 5.79 6.21
C GLN A 111 -8.77 4.28 6.09
N ALA A 112 -9.07 3.62 7.20
CA ALA A 112 -9.23 2.17 7.25
C ALA A 112 -10.47 1.78 8.05
N ALA A 113 -11.20 0.78 7.57
CA ALA A 113 -12.43 0.27 8.17
C ALA A 113 -12.62 -1.21 7.81
N HIS A 114 -13.52 -1.92 8.47
CA HIS A 114 -13.92 -3.26 8.04
C HIS A 114 -15.35 -3.60 8.44
N ASP A 115 -15.93 -4.62 7.83
CA ASP A 115 -17.24 -5.19 8.19
C ASP A 115 -17.11 -6.48 9.04
N GLY A 116 -15.87 -6.96 9.26
CA GLY A 116 -15.55 -8.20 9.97
C GLY A 116 -15.08 -9.33 9.05
N GLU A 117 -15.27 -9.18 7.73
CA GLU A 117 -14.78 -10.12 6.71
C GLU A 117 -13.92 -9.43 5.65
N THR A 118 -14.12 -8.13 5.44
CA THR A 118 -13.49 -7.30 4.42
C THR A 118 -12.86 -6.06 5.04
N LEU A 119 -11.57 -5.88 4.79
CA LEU A 119 -10.84 -4.63 5.04
C LEU A 119 -11.11 -3.65 3.90
N TYR A 120 -11.45 -2.42 4.26
CA TYR A 120 -11.54 -1.28 3.36
C TYR A 120 -10.40 -0.31 3.65
N LEU A 121 -9.64 0.03 2.61
CA LEU A 121 -8.60 1.06 2.68
C LEU A 121 -8.91 2.16 1.68
N ARG A 122 -8.92 3.41 2.15
CA ARG A 122 -9.12 4.58 1.29
C ARG A 122 -7.91 5.49 1.38
N PHE A 123 -7.36 5.82 0.21
CA PHE A 123 -6.27 6.76 0.02
C PHE A 123 -6.80 7.98 -0.72
N SER A 124 -6.53 9.17 -0.21
CA SER A 124 -6.90 10.43 -0.88
C SER A 124 -5.74 11.42 -0.86
N TRP A 125 -5.40 12.01 -2.00
CA TRP A 125 -4.31 12.98 -2.12
C TRP A 125 -4.57 13.93 -3.28
N LYS A 126 -3.90 15.08 -3.25
CA LYS A 126 -3.94 16.02 -4.37
C LYS A 126 -3.10 15.49 -5.52
N GLN A 127 -3.66 15.52 -6.73
CA GLN A 127 -2.94 15.32 -7.98
C GLN A 127 -1.73 16.26 -7.99
N PRO A 128 -0.49 15.72 -8.01
CA PRO A 128 0.70 16.53 -8.11
C PRO A 128 0.71 17.33 -9.40
N ALA A 129 1.47 18.42 -9.42
CA ALA A 129 1.66 19.19 -10.64
C ALA A 129 2.18 18.28 -11.77
N ALA A 130 1.80 18.59 -13.01
CA ALA A 130 2.35 17.89 -14.15
C ALA A 130 3.87 18.11 -14.19
N TRP A 131 4.63 17.02 -14.22
CA TRP A 131 6.08 17.07 -14.43
C TRP A 131 6.43 17.03 -15.92
N ALA A 132 7.61 17.54 -16.28
CA ALA A 132 8.08 17.63 -17.66
C ALA A 132 8.90 16.40 -18.11
N GLY A 133 8.88 15.31 -17.35
CA GLY A 133 9.65 14.10 -17.67
C GLY A 133 8.93 13.14 -18.61
N ASP A 134 9.69 12.16 -19.11
CA ASP A 134 9.17 11.14 -20.00
C ASP A 134 8.12 10.26 -19.32
N LYS A 135 7.07 9.92 -20.06
CA LYS A 135 6.09 8.92 -19.61
C LYS A 135 6.77 7.56 -19.60
N MET A 136 6.87 6.97 -18.40
CA MET A 136 7.47 5.64 -18.22
C MET A 136 6.42 4.53 -18.25
N ASP A 137 5.16 4.88 -18.02
CA ASP A 137 3.99 4.00 -18.07
C ASP A 137 2.83 4.72 -18.77
N ASP A 138 2.77 4.60 -20.09
CA ASP A 138 1.76 5.27 -20.91
C ASP A 138 0.33 4.87 -20.55
N LYS A 139 0.14 3.66 -20.04
CA LYS A 139 -1.19 3.13 -19.71
C LYS A 139 -1.69 3.68 -18.38
N ASN A 140 -0.79 3.95 -17.44
CA ASN A 140 -1.17 4.27 -16.07
C ASN A 140 -0.57 5.60 -15.63
N PRO A 141 -1.29 6.73 -15.82
CA PRO A 141 -0.87 8.00 -15.25
C PRO A 141 -0.68 7.93 -13.73
N VAL A 142 -1.45 7.10 -13.03
CA VAL A 142 -1.39 6.95 -11.59
C VAL A 142 -1.49 5.48 -11.18
N LYS A 143 -0.69 5.08 -10.18
CA LYS A 143 -0.82 3.80 -9.49
C LYS A 143 -0.67 4.00 -7.99
N VAL A 144 -1.42 3.25 -7.21
CA VAL A 144 -1.23 3.16 -5.75
C VAL A 144 -1.03 1.69 -5.42
N ALA A 145 -0.02 1.38 -4.62
CA ALA A 145 0.18 0.03 -4.10
C ALA A 145 0.45 0.08 -2.60
N PHE A 146 -0.09 -0.88 -1.86
CA PHE A 146 0.27 -1.10 -0.47
C PHE A 146 0.82 -2.50 -0.28
N MET A 147 1.62 -2.66 0.77
CA MET A 147 2.13 -3.94 1.21
C MET A 147 1.76 -4.20 2.67
N LEU A 148 1.41 -5.46 2.96
CA LEU A 148 1.19 -5.95 4.31
C LEU A 148 2.21 -7.02 4.68
N ASP A 149 2.72 -6.97 5.91
CA ASP A 149 3.56 -8.01 6.50
C ASP A 149 2.96 -8.51 7.82
N ALA A 150 3.06 -9.81 8.03
CA ALA A 150 2.57 -10.49 9.24
C ALA A 150 3.61 -10.55 10.38
N GLY A 151 4.62 -9.68 10.35
CA GLY A 151 5.73 -9.64 11.31
C GLY A 151 6.82 -10.68 11.03
N LYS A 152 6.94 -11.17 9.79
CA LYS A 152 7.90 -12.22 9.42
C LYS A 152 8.99 -11.74 8.49
N VAL A 153 8.74 -10.68 7.74
CA VAL A 153 9.75 -10.07 6.89
C VAL A 153 10.73 -9.29 7.77
N ASP A 154 12.02 -9.65 7.70
CA ASP A 154 13.03 -8.95 8.48
C ASP A 154 13.01 -7.44 8.16
N MET A 155 13.16 -6.64 9.21
CA MET A 155 13.15 -5.18 9.19
C MET A 155 11.80 -4.52 8.79
N ALA A 156 10.80 -5.27 8.30
CA ALA A 156 9.51 -4.73 7.85
C ALA A 156 8.79 -3.88 8.89
N GLU A 157 8.83 -4.28 10.15
CA GLU A 157 8.20 -3.54 11.24
C GLU A 157 8.80 -2.12 11.40
N ARG A 158 10.07 -1.94 11.03
CA ARG A 158 10.83 -0.68 11.19
C ARG A 158 10.93 0.14 9.90
N SER A 159 10.77 -0.51 8.75
CA SER A 159 11.01 0.10 7.45
C SER A 159 9.87 -0.08 6.45
N GLY A 160 8.78 -0.76 6.78
CA GLY A 160 7.70 -1.08 5.84
C GLY A 160 8.21 -1.64 4.51
N CYS A 161 7.63 -1.16 3.40
CA CYS A 161 7.94 -1.56 2.01
C CYS A 161 9.42 -1.47 1.60
N TRP A 162 10.27 -0.80 2.38
CA TRP A 162 11.67 -0.60 2.07
C TRP A 162 12.49 -1.88 2.20
N ALA A 163 12.08 -2.87 3.01
CA ALA A 163 12.84 -4.13 3.16
C ALA A 163 13.00 -4.92 1.84
N SER A 164 12.26 -4.52 0.80
CA SER A 164 12.35 -5.07 -0.56
C SER A 164 12.90 -4.07 -1.59
N CYS A 165 13.46 -2.94 -1.15
CA CYS A 165 14.10 -1.93 -1.99
C CYS A 165 15.60 -2.17 -2.04
N HIS A 166 16.10 -2.66 -3.18
CA HIS A 166 17.49 -3.08 -3.34
C HIS A 166 18.21 -2.31 -4.43
N ALA A 167 19.52 -2.12 -4.29
CA ALA A 167 20.35 -1.42 -5.26
C ALA A 167 20.35 -2.07 -6.65
N ASP A 168 20.11 -3.39 -6.73
CA ASP A 168 20.04 -4.15 -7.98
C ASP A 168 18.63 -4.21 -8.59
N SER A 169 17.64 -3.57 -7.98
CA SER A 169 16.27 -3.50 -8.50
C SER A 169 16.22 -2.78 -9.85
N ARG A 170 15.34 -3.23 -10.75
CA ARG A 170 15.12 -2.55 -12.03
C ARG A 170 14.92 -1.04 -11.87
N THR A 171 15.48 -0.27 -12.80
CA THR A 171 15.52 1.21 -12.85
C THR A 171 16.45 1.91 -11.87
N MET A 172 17.06 1.18 -10.91
CA MET A 172 18.20 1.70 -10.15
C MET A 172 19.43 1.87 -11.06
N PRO A 173 20.39 2.74 -10.72
CA PRO A 173 21.54 3.02 -11.60
C PRO A 173 22.32 1.77 -12.04
N GLU A 174 22.50 0.81 -11.14
CA GLU A 174 23.20 -0.47 -11.38
C GLU A 174 22.23 -1.65 -11.56
N GLY A 175 20.92 -1.39 -11.62
CA GLY A 175 19.88 -2.40 -11.72
C GLY A 175 19.75 -2.95 -13.13
N LYS A 176 19.39 -4.23 -13.26
CA LYS A 176 19.11 -4.87 -14.55
C LYS A 176 17.61 -4.92 -14.85
N ASP A 177 17.24 -4.94 -16.12
CA ASP A 177 15.82 -4.89 -16.53
C ASP A 177 15.02 -6.15 -16.15
N ASP A 178 15.68 -7.29 -16.03
CA ASP A 178 15.10 -8.56 -15.60
C ASP A 178 14.98 -8.69 -14.07
N LYS A 179 15.62 -7.79 -13.30
CA LYS A 179 15.61 -7.83 -11.84
C LYS A 179 14.28 -7.34 -11.27
N LYS A 180 13.56 -8.28 -10.67
CA LYS A 180 12.33 -8.01 -9.93
C LYS A 180 12.64 -7.55 -8.50
N LYS A 181 11.66 -6.89 -7.90
CA LYS A 181 11.62 -6.61 -6.46
C LYS A 181 11.58 -7.94 -5.69
N TYR A 182 12.31 -8.05 -4.58
CA TYR A 182 12.40 -9.25 -3.75
C TYR A 182 12.63 -8.87 -2.29
N ILE A 183 12.51 -9.84 -1.39
CA ILE A 183 12.88 -9.78 0.02
C ILE A 183 14.06 -10.71 0.21
N LYS A 184 15.10 -10.23 0.90
CA LYS A 184 16.20 -11.08 1.30
C LYS A 184 15.69 -12.22 2.20
N ASP A 185 16.05 -13.46 1.86
CA ASP A 185 15.55 -14.67 2.54
C ASP A 185 14.02 -14.84 2.47
N GLY A 186 13.38 -14.21 1.47
CA GLY A 186 11.97 -14.35 1.20
C GLY A 186 11.57 -15.81 0.94
N ASN A 187 10.50 -16.25 1.58
CA ASN A 187 9.98 -17.61 1.48
C ASN A 187 8.47 -17.58 1.66
N LEU A 188 7.75 -17.73 0.54
CA LEU A 188 6.29 -17.74 0.52
C LEU A 188 5.71 -18.84 1.41
N SER A 189 6.20 -20.07 1.29
CA SER A 189 5.75 -21.22 2.09
C SER A 189 6.07 -21.08 3.59
N GLY A 190 7.14 -20.36 3.93
CA GLY A 190 7.52 -20.03 5.31
C GLY A 190 6.76 -18.83 5.91
N GLY A 191 6.00 -18.12 5.08
CA GLY A 191 5.29 -16.90 5.45
C GLY A 191 6.18 -15.64 5.49
N VAL A 192 7.38 -15.69 4.91
CA VAL A 192 8.29 -14.54 4.80
C VAL A 192 8.02 -13.87 3.44
N PHE A 193 6.97 -13.07 3.38
CA PHE A 193 6.56 -12.35 2.19
C PHE A 193 5.81 -11.06 2.55
N TYR A 194 5.77 -10.11 1.61
CA TYR A 194 4.78 -9.04 1.60
C TYR A 194 3.60 -9.47 0.77
N ASP A 195 2.40 -9.38 1.33
CA ASP A 195 1.17 -9.26 0.53
C ASP A 195 1.23 -7.92 -0.21
N LEU A 196 0.94 -7.92 -1.50
CA LEU A 196 1.05 -6.76 -2.38
C LEU A 196 -0.26 -6.55 -3.14
N VAL A 197 -0.93 -5.46 -2.82
CA VAL A 197 -2.12 -5.00 -3.53
C VAL A 197 -1.81 -3.71 -4.27
N GLN A 198 -2.27 -3.61 -5.52
CA GLN A 198 -2.06 -2.44 -6.37
C GLN A 198 -3.32 -2.07 -7.15
N TRP A 199 -3.63 -0.78 -7.19
CA TRP A 199 -4.57 -0.20 -8.14
C TRP A 199 -3.82 0.50 -9.28
N ARG A 200 -4.37 0.41 -10.50
CA ARG A 200 -3.84 1.07 -11.69
C ARG A 200 -4.92 1.90 -12.38
N SER A 201 -4.60 3.15 -12.70
CA SER A 201 -5.57 4.11 -13.23
C SER A 201 -6.03 3.84 -14.66
N GLY A 202 -5.21 3.21 -15.50
CA GLY A 202 -5.52 3.02 -16.92
C GLY A 202 -6.78 2.21 -17.15
N GLU A 203 -6.87 1.08 -16.46
CA GLU A 203 -8.03 0.16 -16.48
C GLU A 203 -8.93 0.31 -15.26
N ASN A 204 -8.59 1.23 -14.34
CA ASN A 204 -9.25 1.41 -13.05
C ASN A 204 -9.47 0.08 -12.31
N LYS A 205 -8.39 -0.71 -12.19
CA LYS A 205 -8.45 -2.11 -11.71
C LYS A 205 -7.42 -2.38 -10.62
N GLY A 206 -7.81 -3.27 -9.71
CA GLY A 206 -6.97 -3.86 -8.69
C GLY A 206 -6.19 -5.10 -9.16
N PHE A 207 -5.03 -5.30 -8.55
CA PHE A 207 -4.11 -6.41 -8.71
C PHE A 207 -3.68 -6.88 -7.34
N ASP A 208 -3.61 -8.20 -7.17
CA ASP A 208 -3.39 -8.87 -5.89
C ASP A 208 -2.32 -9.95 -6.05
N GLY A 209 -1.24 -9.84 -5.28
CA GLY A 209 -0.09 -10.71 -5.39
C GLY A 209 0.83 -10.56 -4.18
N HIS A 210 2.12 -10.86 -4.36
CA HIS A 210 3.06 -10.84 -3.25
C HIS A 210 4.49 -10.50 -3.69
N VAL A 211 5.34 -10.27 -2.69
CA VAL A 211 6.79 -10.23 -2.85
C VAL A 211 7.40 -11.20 -1.84
N ALA A 212 8.08 -12.24 -2.32
CA ALA A 212 8.92 -13.12 -1.52
C ALA A 212 10.36 -13.01 -2.04
N ASP A 213 10.99 -14.12 -2.44
CA ASP A 213 12.25 -14.12 -3.20
C ASP A 213 12.11 -13.47 -4.59
N SER A 214 10.88 -13.30 -5.08
CA SER A 214 10.55 -12.50 -6.24
C SER A 214 9.18 -11.86 -6.11
N ARG A 215 8.97 -10.77 -6.86
CA ARG A 215 7.66 -10.13 -7.00
C ARG A 215 6.80 -10.92 -7.98
N VAL A 216 5.63 -11.29 -7.50
CA VAL A 216 4.54 -11.88 -8.26
C VAL A 216 3.36 -10.90 -8.22
N PRO A 217 3.03 -10.23 -9.34
CA PRO A 217 2.10 -9.10 -9.33
C PRO A 217 0.61 -9.50 -9.25
N GLU A 218 0.30 -10.77 -9.50
CA GLU A 218 -1.06 -11.33 -9.61
C GLU A 218 -1.08 -12.75 -9.07
N GLY A 219 -2.25 -13.24 -8.65
CA GLY A 219 -2.46 -14.61 -8.16
C GLY A 219 -3.00 -14.68 -6.74
N GLY A 220 -3.01 -13.55 -6.02
CA GLY A 220 -3.76 -13.39 -4.78
C GLY A 220 -5.27 -13.44 -5.03
N SER A 221 -6.02 -13.68 -3.96
CA SER A 221 -7.48 -13.85 -4.02
C SER A 221 -8.22 -13.08 -2.92
N ALA A 222 -7.50 -12.29 -2.13
CA ALA A 222 -8.08 -11.49 -1.07
C ALA A 222 -8.75 -10.22 -1.62
N LEU A 223 -8.20 -9.61 -2.67
CA LEU A 223 -8.73 -8.38 -3.25
C LEU A 223 -10.05 -8.61 -4.00
N THR A 224 -11.11 -7.93 -3.57
CA THR A 224 -12.43 -8.01 -4.21
C THR A 224 -12.70 -6.82 -5.11
N SER A 225 -12.20 -5.64 -4.77
CA SER A 225 -12.28 -4.46 -5.63
C SER A 225 -11.18 -3.45 -5.32
N ALA A 226 -10.83 -2.66 -6.32
CA ALA A 226 -10.05 -1.44 -6.15
C ALA A 226 -10.52 -0.42 -7.18
N GLU A 227 -11.01 0.72 -6.70
CA GLU A 227 -11.62 1.75 -7.54
C GLU A 227 -11.00 3.10 -7.23
N GLY A 228 -10.56 3.80 -8.27
CA GLY A 228 -10.01 5.14 -8.18
C GLY A 228 -10.82 6.16 -8.98
N LYS A 229 -10.92 7.36 -8.43
CA LYS A 229 -11.57 8.52 -9.06
C LYS A 229 -10.72 9.76 -8.84
N LEU A 230 -10.64 10.61 -9.85
CA LEU A 230 -10.19 11.99 -9.72
C LEU A 230 -11.42 12.90 -9.66
N ASP A 231 -11.52 13.72 -8.61
CA ASP A 231 -12.57 14.72 -8.44
C ASP A 231 -11.91 16.09 -8.22
N GLY A 232 -12.05 16.99 -9.19
CA GLY A 232 -11.25 18.22 -9.24
C GLY A 232 -9.75 17.89 -9.28
N ASP A 233 -9.02 18.29 -8.24
CA ASP A 233 -7.59 18.05 -8.06
C ASP A 233 -7.31 16.88 -7.09
N THR A 234 -8.32 16.15 -6.63
CA THR A 234 -8.16 15.15 -5.57
C THR A 234 -8.40 13.74 -6.11
N TRP A 235 -7.37 12.90 -6.04
CA TRP A 235 -7.52 11.47 -6.21
C TRP A 235 -8.12 10.84 -4.96
N THR A 236 -8.99 9.85 -5.16
CA THR A 236 -9.43 8.92 -4.13
C THR A 236 -9.38 7.52 -4.70
N VAL A 237 -8.70 6.60 -3.99
CA VAL A 237 -8.68 5.18 -4.32
C VAL A 237 -9.17 4.39 -3.12
N THR A 238 -10.18 3.55 -3.33
CA THR A 238 -10.73 2.66 -2.30
C THR A 238 -10.49 1.21 -2.69
N PHE A 239 -9.88 0.45 -1.79
CA PHE A 239 -9.67 -0.98 -1.89
C PHE A 239 -10.65 -1.70 -0.96
N ALA A 240 -11.17 -2.85 -1.41
CA ALA A 240 -11.86 -3.82 -0.58
C ALA A 240 -11.11 -5.16 -0.69
N ARG A 241 -10.61 -5.66 0.44
CA ARG A 241 -9.79 -6.87 0.54
C ARG A 241 -10.33 -7.74 1.66
N LYS A 242 -10.69 -8.99 1.38
CA LYS A 242 -11.09 -9.96 2.40
C LYS A 242 -9.99 -10.14 3.45
N PHE A 243 -10.38 -10.50 4.67
CA PHE A 243 -9.44 -10.79 5.75
C PHE A 243 -8.59 -12.00 5.43
N ALA A 244 -9.18 -13.02 4.82
CA ALA A 244 -8.48 -14.20 4.34
C ALA A 244 -8.50 -14.25 2.81
N GLY A 245 -7.39 -14.71 2.25
CA GLY A 245 -7.24 -15.04 0.83
C GLY A 245 -6.56 -16.39 0.67
N GLY A 246 -5.71 -16.49 -0.33
CA GLY A 246 -4.96 -17.67 -0.71
C GLY A 246 -3.46 -17.54 -0.42
N GLU A 247 -2.67 -18.26 -1.20
CA GLU A 247 -1.21 -18.17 -1.15
C GLU A 247 -0.76 -16.75 -1.55
N GLY A 248 0.11 -16.14 -0.73
CA GLY A 248 0.57 -14.76 -0.95
C GLY A 248 -0.31 -13.67 -0.34
N ASP A 249 -1.42 -14.05 0.30
CA ASP A 249 -2.29 -13.12 1.02
C ASP A 249 -2.04 -13.20 2.54
N VAL A 250 -1.79 -12.06 3.19
CA VAL A 250 -1.68 -12.02 4.66
C VAL A 250 -3.05 -12.21 5.28
N LYS A 251 -3.22 -13.23 6.14
CA LYS A 251 -4.46 -13.43 6.88
C LYS A 251 -4.61 -12.36 7.97
N LEU A 252 -5.69 -11.60 7.90
CA LEU A 252 -6.06 -10.56 8.84
C LEU A 252 -6.97 -11.11 9.94
N GLU A 253 -6.74 -10.65 11.17
CA GLU A 253 -7.49 -11.04 12.35
C GLU A 253 -7.71 -9.82 13.24
N ALA A 254 -8.92 -9.70 13.80
CA ALA A 254 -9.23 -8.66 14.76
C ALA A 254 -8.34 -8.78 16.02
N GLY A 255 -7.96 -7.63 16.59
CA GLY A 255 -7.03 -7.53 17.70
C GLY A 255 -5.54 -7.67 17.31
N LYS A 256 -5.20 -7.73 16.02
CA LYS A 256 -3.82 -7.85 15.53
C LYS A 256 -3.34 -6.60 14.79
N THR A 257 -2.03 -6.46 14.71
CA THR A 257 -1.34 -5.42 13.92
C THR A 257 -0.45 -6.04 12.87
N TYR A 258 -0.32 -5.34 11.73
CA TYR A 258 0.42 -5.77 10.56
C TYR A 258 1.36 -4.65 10.11
N GLY A 259 2.54 -5.01 9.61
CA GLY A 259 3.40 -4.06 8.93
C GLY A 259 2.67 -3.50 7.72
N PHE A 260 2.69 -2.18 7.54
CA PHE A 260 1.95 -1.47 6.51
C PHE A 260 2.84 -0.41 5.85
N GLY A 261 2.87 -0.41 4.53
CA GLY A 261 3.49 0.66 3.77
C GLY A 261 2.85 0.77 2.40
N PHE A 262 3.00 1.93 1.76
CA PHE A 262 2.42 2.16 0.45
C PHE A 262 3.25 3.11 -0.38
N ALA A 263 3.00 3.07 -1.68
CA ALA A 263 3.69 3.84 -2.68
C ALA A 263 2.72 4.35 -3.75
N ILE A 264 3.02 5.53 -4.29
CA ILE A 264 2.27 6.16 -5.37
C ILE A 264 3.21 6.46 -6.52
N HIS A 265 2.89 5.92 -7.69
CA HIS A 265 3.41 6.43 -8.95
C HIS A 265 2.42 7.46 -9.47
N ASP A 266 2.87 8.68 -9.71
CA ASP A 266 2.12 9.75 -10.34
C ASP A 266 2.70 10.08 -11.72
N ASN A 267 1.96 10.85 -12.51
CA ASN A 267 2.41 11.38 -13.79
C ASN A 267 3.10 10.37 -14.71
N HIS A 268 2.57 9.15 -14.83
CA HIS A 268 3.13 8.07 -15.66
C HIS A 268 4.50 7.56 -15.21
N THR A 269 4.93 7.82 -13.98
CA THR A 269 6.18 7.29 -13.46
C THR A 269 6.13 5.77 -13.28
N ALA A 270 7.30 5.14 -13.30
CA ALA A 270 7.47 3.71 -13.07
C ALA A 270 8.74 3.44 -12.27
N GLY A 271 8.90 2.20 -11.79
CA GLY A 271 10.12 1.77 -11.09
C GLY A 271 10.40 2.63 -9.86
N ARG A 272 11.65 3.09 -9.72
CA ARG A 272 12.13 3.89 -8.58
C ARG A 272 11.52 5.29 -8.48
N TYR A 273 10.85 5.77 -9.53
CA TYR A 273 10.39 7.16 -9.60
C TYR A 273 9.05 7.43 -8.86
N HIS A 274 8.74 6.66 -7.81
CA HIS A 274 7.52 6.78 -7.00
C HIS A 274 7.70 7.62 -5.75
N TYR A 275 6.60 7.94 -5.07
CA TYR A 275 6.63 8.30 -3.65
C TYR A 275 6.42 7.07 -2.78
N VAL A 276 7.05 7.02 -1.62
CA VAL A 276 6.98 5.88 -0.68
C VAL A 276 6.86 6.34 0.77
N SER A 277 6.15 5.56 1.57
CA SER A 277 5.95 5.75 3.02
C SER A 277 7.15 5.29 3.83
N LEU A 278 7.41 5.83 5.02
CA LEU A 278 8.51 5.40 5.91
C LEU A 278 8.29 4.05 6.61
N GLY A 279 7.09 3.46 6.50
CA GLY A 279 6.68 2.25 7.21
C GLY A 279 5.80 2.61 8.42
N TYR A 280 4.70 1.88 8.58
CA TYR A 280 3.65 2.11 9.56
C TYR A 280 3.07 0.77 10.00
N LYS A 281 2.19 0.79 10.99
CA LYS A 281 1.37 -0.36 11.38
C LYS A 281 -0.09 -0.15 11.03
N LEU A 282 -0.71 -1.19 10.47
CA LEU A 282 -2.16 -1.31 10.32
C LEU A 282 -2.69 -2.21 11.43
N GLY A 283 -3.61 -1.71 12.24
CA GLY A 283 -4.32 -2.49 13.25
C GLY A 283 -5.73 -2.85 12.81
N ILE A 284 -6.16 -4.08 13.03
CA ILE A 284 -7.56 -4.50 12.86
C ILE A 284 -8.17 -4.56 14.25
N ASP A 285 -9.08 -3.63 14.59
CA ASP A 285 -9.61 -3.44 15.95
C ASP A 285 -8.50 -3.34 17.04
N ALA A 286 -7.28 -2.94 16.65
CA ALA A 286 -6.11 -2.84 17.50
C ALA A 286 -5.43 -1.48 17.28
N LYS A 287 -4.93 -0.87 18.37
CA LYS A 287 -4.25 0.42 18.29
C LYS A 287 -2.98 0.31 17.44
N ALA A 288 -2.92 1.09 16.36
CA ALA A 288 -1.77 1.20 15.46
C ALA A 288 -1.73 2.60 14.82
N ASP A 289 -0.76 2.86 13.94
CA ASP A 289 -0.65 4.14 13.22
C ASP A 289 -1.87 4.43 12.34
N VAL A 290 -2.40 3.37 11.70
CA VAL A 290 -3.68 3.35 11.01
C VAL A 290 -4.51 2.23 11.62
N THR A 291 -5.71 2.53 12.12
CA THR A 291 -6.59 1.54 12.74
C THR A 291 -7.82 1.34 11.88
N ALA A 292 -8.04 0.11 11.42
CA ALA A 292 -9.29 -0.31 10.82
C ALA A 292 -10.25 -0.72 11.93
N ALA A 293 -11.28 0.09 12.16
CA ALA A 293 -12.34 -0.22 13.11
C ALA A 293 -13.55 -0.81 12.39
N LYS A 294 -14.24 -1.76 13.04
CA LYS A 294 -15.50 -2.29 12.53
C LYS A 294 -16.55 -1.20 12.34
N GLN A 295 -17.23 -1.18 11.17
CA GLN A 295 -18.33 -0.26 10.84
C GLN A 295 -19.68 -0.97 10.82
#